data_AF-X1GGW1-F1
#
_entry.id   AF-X1GGW1-F1
#
_cell.length_a   1.000
_cell.length_b   1.000
_cell.length_c   1.000
_cell.angle_alpha   90.00
_cell.angle_beta   90.00
_cell.angle_gamma   90.00
#
_symmetry.space_group_name_H-M   'P 1'
#
loop_
_entity.id
_entity.type
_entity.pdbx_description
1 polymer ?
#
loop_
_entity_poly.entity_id
_entity_poly.type
_entity_poly.pdbx_seq_one_letter_code
_entity_poly.pdbx_strand_id
1 'polypeptide(L)'
;MKYKGLLAIVLLSLSFCFVSGAGYGEEFSSKEWAASMKLMRRRMHDEVKASSMDIYLLEAKVSYMMRNPTGFLPIGLVYDSFGVGGKAWGFPEGVDTKDKIYIGVTDNRGAFANKSEAVLLEQFKKELNNIYVGLFSIAPDMDTDIVAKFFNMENVPLVYFYQGEYYLWED
;
A
#
# COMPACT_ATOMS: atom_id res chain seq x y z
N MET A 1 4.55 -11.43 10.80
CA MET A 1 5.68 -10.88 11.59
C MET A 1 7.01 -10.80 10.83
N LYS A 2 7.29 -11.64 9.79
CA LYS A 2 8.56 -11.62 9.03
C LYS A 2 8.85 -10.29 8.27
N TYR A 3 7.81 -9.53 7.94
CA TYR A 3 7.92 -8.29 7.15
C TYR A 3 8.30 -7.04 7.95
N LYS A 4 8.25 -7.09 9.30
CA LYS A 4 8.57 -5.91 10.15
C LYS A 4 10.08 -5.59 10.14
N GLY A 5 10.93 -6.61 10.16
CA GLY A 5 12.39 -6.43 10.01
C GLY A 5 12.77 -5.98 8.59
N LEU A 6 12.05 -6.46 7.57
CA LEU A 6 12.22 -6.09 6.17
C LEU A 6 11.95 -4.59 5.93
N LEU A 7 10.81 -4.11 6.46
CA LEU A 7 10.43 -2.71 6.40
C LEU A 7 11.44 -1.84 7.17
N ALA A 8 11.94 -2.30 8.32
CA ALA A 8 12.94 -1.57 9.09
C ALA A 8 14.27 -1.41 8.35
N ILE A 9 14.78 -2.45 7.66
CA ILE A 9 16.02 -2.37 6.86
C ILE A 9 15.84 -1.43 5.66
N VAL A 10 14.68 -1.48 4.99
CA VAL A 10 14.36 -0.59 3.86
C VAL A 10 14.18 0.85 4.34
N LEU A 11 13.45 1.07 5.42
CA LEU A 11 13.30 2.41 6.00
C LEU A 11 14.62 2.94 6.55
N LEU A 12 15.49 2.12 7.16
CA LEU A 12 16.82 2.52 7.62
C LEU A 12 17.73 2.89 6.45
N SER A 13 17.79 2.07 5.41
CA SER A 13 18.59 2.38 4.22
C SER A 13 18.10 3.65 3.50
N LEU A 14 16.78 3.84 3.41
CA LEU A 14 16.20 5.06 2.84
C LEU A 14 16.42 6.28 3.76
N SER A 15 16.24 6.16 5.07
CA SER A 15 16.47 7.27 6.02
C SER A 15 17.95 7.66 6.15
N PHE A 16 18.89 6.72 5.97
CA PHE A 16 20.30 7.06 5.81
C PHE A 16 20.59 7.87 4.54
N CYS A 17 19.79 7.75 3.48
CA CYS A 17 19.87 8.64 2.31
C CYS A 17 19.27 10.04 2.56
N PHE A 18 18.45 10.24 3.59
CA PHE A 18 17.86 11.54 3.92
C PHE A 18 18.59 12.29 5.05
N VAL A 19 19.53 11.65 5.77
CA VAL A 19 20.16 12.21 6.99
C VAL A 19 21.63 12.64 6.80
N SER A 20 22.26 12.37 5.65
CA SER A 20 23.56 13.01 5.34
C SER A 20 23.34 14.44 4.85
N GLY A 21 23.39 15.39 5.80
CA GLY A 21 23.11 16.80 5.56
C GLY A 21 24.10 17.53 4.66
N ALA A 22 23.55 18.39 3.82
CA ALA A 22 24.00 19.76 3.58
C ALA A 22 22.77 20.54 3.06
N GLY A 23 22.57 21.76 3.56
CA GLY A 23 21.41 22.59 3.24
C GLY A 23 21.24 22.85 1.73
N TYR A 24 20.00 23.16 1.35
CA TYR A 24 19.47 23.36 -0.01
C TYR A 24 19.09 22.07 -0.75
N GLY A 25 17.83 21.64 -0.57
CA GLY A 25 16.93 21.19 -1.63
C GLY A 25 17.48 20.35 -2.80
N GLU A 26 18.51 19.52 -2.62
CA GLU A 26 18.94 18.60 -3.67
C GLU A 26 17.87 17.52 -3.80
N GLU A 27 17.15 17.60 -4.93
CA GLU A 27 16.21 16.57 -5.33
C GLU A 27 16.95 15.24 -5.48
N PHE A 28 16.53 14.25 -4.72
CA PHE A 28 17.02 12.89 -4.84
C PHE A 28 16.93 12.44 -6.31
N SER A 29 18.07 12.27 -6.96
CA SER A 29 18.09 12.14 -8.41
C SER A 29 17.49 10.80 -8.84
N SER A 30 16.86 10.77 -10.02
CA SER A 30 16.32 9.52 -10.59
C SER A 30 17.37 8.39 -10.67
N LYS A 31 18.65 8.73 -10.83
CA LYS A 31 19.77 7.78 -10.86
C LYS A 31 20.04 7.16 -9.49
N GLU A 32 20.04 7.97 -8.43
CA GLU A 32 20.22 7.49 -7.04
C GLU A 32 19.05 6.60 -6.62
N TRP A 33 17.83 6.95 -7.04
CA TRP A 33 16.66 6.09 -6.85
C TRP A 33 16.81 4.74 -7.52
N ALA A 34 17.16 4.72 -8.81
CA ALA A 34 17.37 3.47 -9.53
C ALA A 34 18.45 2.59 -8.89
N ALA A 35 19.54 3.21 -8.39
CA ALA A 35 20.61 2.50 -7.69
C ALA A 35 20.13 1.89 -6.36
N SER A 36 19.42 2.67 -5.54
CA SER A 36 18.84 2.22 -4.27
C SER A 36 17.83 1.09 -4.47
N MET A 37 16.93 1.22 -5.45
CA MET A 37 15.96 0.16 -5.78
C MET A 37 16.66 -1.11 -6.27
N LYS A 38 17.69 -0.98 -7.11
CA LYS A 38 18.48 -2.14 -7.58
C LYS A 38 19.15 -2.88 -6.43
N LEU A 39 19.74 -2.16 -5.48
CA LEU A 39 20.35 -2.76 -4.28
C LEU A 39 19.30 -3.44 -3.41
N MET A 40 18.15 -2.78 -3.19
CA MET A 40 17.03 -3.31 -2.43
C MET A 40 16.51 -4.63 -3.03
N ARG A 41 16.26 -4.66 -4.35
CA ARG A 41 15.85 -5.87 -5.08
C ARG A 41 16.82 -7.02 -4.85
N ARG A 42 18.12 -6.75 -5.00
CA ARG A 42 19.17 -7.76 -4.82
C ARG A 42 19.15 -8.35 -3.40
N ARG A 43 19.11 -7.49 -2.38
CA ARG A 43 19.07 -7.96 -0.97
C ARG A 43 17.79 -8.75 -0.68
N MET A 44 16.64 -8.27 -1.14
CA MET A 44 15.37 -8.98 -0.92
C MET A 44 15.36 -10.36 -1.58
N HIS A 45 15.89 -10.47 -2.78
CA HIS A 45 16.02 -11.74 -3.49
C HIS A 45 17.04 -12.68 -2.82
N ASP A 46 18.27 -12.20 -2.60
CA ASP A 46 19.39 -13.05 -2.20
C ASP A 46 19.38 -13.39 -0.70
N GLU A 47 19.01 -12.43 0.16
CA GLU A 47 19.08 -12.59 1.62
C GLU A 47 17.76 -13.09 2.20
N VAL A 48 16.65 -12.53 1.73
CA VAL A 48 15.32 -12.79 2.32
C VAL A 48 14.50 -13.80 1.52
N LYS A 49 14.92 -14.11 0.28
CA LYS A 49 14.19 -14.99 -0.64
C LYS A 49 12.75 -14.52 -0.85
N ALA A 50 12.55 -13.20 -0.89
CA ALA A 50 11.25 -12.61 -1.19
C ALA A 50 10.82 -12.94 -2.62
N SER A 51 9.53 -13.15 -2.84
CA SER A 51 9.01 -13.33 -4.20
C SER A 51 9.15 -12.04 -5.00
N SER A 52 9.20 -12.12 -6.33
CA SER A 52 9.18 -10.91 -7.16
C SER A 52 7.95 -10.04 -6.91
N MET A 53 6.80 -10.67 -6.62
CA MET A 53 5.57 -9.94 -6.28
C MET A 53 5.73 -9.14 -4.98
N ASP A 54 6.27 -9.75 -3.92
CA ASP A 54 6.52 -9.04 -2.65
C ASP A 54 7.43 -7.82 -2.84
N ILE A 55 8.43 -7.99 -3.71
CA ILE A 55 9.34 -6.91 -4.07
C ILE A 55 8.55 -5.79 -4.74
N TYR A 56 7.80 -6.07 -5.82
CA TYR A 56 7.02 -5.06 -6.54
C TYR A 56 6.00 -4.34 -5.66
N LEU A 57 5.30 -5.06 -4.79
CA LEU A 57 4.37 -4.46 -3.82
C LEU A 57 5.11 -3.50 -2.87
N LEU A 58 6.30 -3.86 -2.42
CA LEU A 58 7.10 -2.96 -1.59
C LEU A 58 7.53 -1.71 -2.37
N GLU A 59 7.96 -1.84 -3.63
CA GLU A 59 8.32 -0.68 -4.47
C GLU A 59 7.12 0.24 -4.67
N ALA A 60 5.94 -0.32 -4.94
CA ALA A 60 4.70 0.42 -5.10
C ALA A 60 4.36 1.20 -3.82
N LYS A 61 4.51 0.56 -2.65
CA LYS A 61 4.30 1.21 -1.35
C LYS A 61 5.26 2.37 -1.12
N VAL A 62 6.56 2.18 -1.37
CA VAL A 62 7.54 3.26 -1.19
C VAL A 62 7.27 4.39 -2.19
N SER A 63 6.96 4.06 -3.45
CA SER A 63 6.59 5.05 -4.47
C SER A 63 5.37 5.89 -4.06
N TYR A 64 4.33 5.26 -3.52
CA TYR A 64 3.17 5.96 -2.96
C TYR A 64 3.56 6.93 -1.84
N MET A 65 4.37 6.48 -0.87
CA MET A 65 4.84 7.33 0.23
C MET A 65 5.67 8.51 -0.28
N MET A 66 6.54 8.29 -1.26
CA MET A 66 7.41 9.32 -1.83
C MET A 66 6.66 10.36 -2.67
N ARG A 67 5.57 9.97 -3.34
CA ARG A 67 4.71 10.90 -4.10
C ARG A 67 3.83 11.76 -3.20
N ASN A 68 3.56 11.31 -1.97
CA ASN A 68 2.71 12.03 -1.01
C ASN A 68 3.35 12.10 0.39
N PRO A 69 4.56 12.67 0.53
CA PRO A 69 5.38 12.51 1.73
C PRO A 69 4.77 13.11 3.00
N THR A 70 3.90 14.12 2.86
CA THR A 70 3.24 14.80 3.98
C THR A 70 1.81 14.34 4.22
N GLY A 71 1.23 13.58 3.29
CA GLY A 71 -0.20 13.26 3.27
C GLY A 71 -0.51 11.78 3.13
N PHE A 72 0.49 10.91 3.01
CA PHE A 72 0.28 9.47 2.81
C PHE A 72 -0.42 8.85 4.02
N LEU A 73 -1.32 7.91 3.75
CA LEU A 73 -1.90 7.05 4.76
C LEU A 73 -1.05 5.79 4.94
N PRO A 74 -0.99 5.20 6.14
CA PRO A 74 -0.49 3.85 6.31
C PRO A 74 -1.22 2.86 5.40
N ILE A 75 -0.47 2.16 4.55
CA ILE A 75 -1.00 1.11 3.67
C ILE A 75 -0.32 -0.24 3.90
N GLY A 76 -1.10 -1.31 3.77
CA GLY A 76 -0.65 -2.69 3.64
C GLY A 76 -0.98 -3.21 2.24
N LEU A 77 -0.03 -3.90 1.62
CA LEU A 77 -0.19 -4.52 0.31
C LEU A 77 0.14 -6.00 0.42
N VAL A 78 -0.75 -6.87 -0.06
CA VAL A 78 -0.56 -8.33 -0.04
C VAL A 78 -1.15 -8.92 -1.31
N TYR A 79 -0.39 -9.75 -2.03
CA TYR A 79 -0.93 -10.55 -3.13
C TYR A 79 -1.46 -11.89 -2.59
N ASP A 80 -2.69 -12.25 -2.94
CA ASP A 80 -3.31 -13.51 -2.52
C ASP A 80 -3.44 -14.49 -3.68
N SER A 81 -2.44 -15.34 -3.85
CA SER A 81 -2.43 -16.38 -4.88
C SER A 81 -3.42 -17.52 -4.64
N PHE A 82 -4.01 -17.63 -3.44
CA PHE A 82 -4.81 -18.79 -3.06
C PHE A 82 -6.27 -18.46 -2.76
N GLY A 83 -6.65 -17.18 -2.68
CA GLY A 83 -8.00 -16.75 -2.34
C GLY A 83 -8.34 -16.95 -0.86
N VAL A 84 -7.35 -17.17 -0.01
CA VAL A 84 -7.54 -17.39 1.44
C VAL A 84 -7.72 -16.08 2.20
N GLY A 85 -7.35 -14.97 1.57
CA GLY A 85 -7.37 -13.62 2.09
C GLY A 85 -8.78 -13.12 2.39
N GLY A 86 -9.77 -13.46 1.57
CA GLY A 86 -11.17 -13.03 1.74
C GLY A 86 -11.65 -13.28 3.17
N LYS A 87 -11.59 -14.53 3.62
CA LYS A 87 -11.94 -14.89 5.00
C LYS A 87 -10.94 -14.37 6.02
N ALA A 88 -9.63 -14.49 5.75
CA ALA A 88 -8.59 -14.11 6.71
C ALA A 88 -8.57 -12.60 7.04
N TRP A 89 -8.98 -11.77 6.09
CA TRP A 89 -9.10 -10.32 6.22
C TRP A 89 -10.52 -9.90 6.60
N GLY A 90 -11.46 -10.84 6.74
CA GLY A 90 -12.84 -10.61 7.17
C GLY A 90 -13.70 -9.91 6.13
N PHE A 91 -13.51 -10.16 4.83
CA PHE A 91 -14.45 -9.71 3.80
C PHE A 91 -15.82 -10.40 3.94
N PRO A 92 -16.93 -9.76 3.49
CA PRO A 92 -18.22 -10.42 3.39
C PRO A 92 -18.16 -11.67 2.49
N GLU A 93 -19.14 -12.55 2.64
CA GLU A 93 -19.27 -13.73 1.77
C GLU A 93 -19.43 -13.30 0.30
N GLY A 94 -18.77 -14.01 -0.62
CA GLY A 94 -18.82 -13.73 -2.05
C GLY A 94 -17.71 -12.82 -2.59
N VAL A 95 -16.89 -12.20 -1.72
CA VAL A 95 -15.70 -11.47 -2.17
C VAL A 95 -14.56 -12.45 -2.50
N ASP A 96 -14.27 -12.60 -3.79
CA ASP A 96 -13.12 -13.38 -4.26
C ASP A 96 -11.85 -12.54 -4.22
N THR A 97 -10.83 -13.09 -3.56
CA THR A 97 -9.52 -12.44 -3.37
C THR A 97 -8.41 -13.16 -4.10
N LYS A 98 -8.73 -14.27 -4.78
CA LYS A 98 -7.74 -15.08 -5.47
C LYS A 98 -7.16 -14.32 -6.66
N ASP A 99 -5.83 -14.37 -6.73
CA ASP A 99 -5.01 -13.71 -7.73
C ASP A 99 -5.21 -12.19 -7.75
N LYS A 100 -5.52 -11.60 -6.58
CA LYS A 100 -5.69 -10.15 -6.40
C LYS A 100 -4.68 -9.59 -5.40
N ILE A 101 -4.44 -8.29 -5.53
CA ILE A 101 -3.70 -7.51 -4.53
C ILE A 101 -4.71 -6.91 -3.56
N TYR A 102 -4.57 -7.27 -2.29
CA TYR A 102 -5.24 -6.61 -1.19
C TYR A 102 -4.53 -5.35 -0.75
N ILE A 103 -5.30 -4.28 -0.63
CA ILE A 103 -4.87 -2.98 -0.13
C ILE A 103 -5.62 -2.66 1.16
N GLY A 104 -4.92 -2.73 2.30
CA GLY A 104 -5.44 -2.22 3.56
C GLY A 104 -4.99 -0.77 3.75
N VAL A 105 -5.91 0.16 3.90
CA VAL A 105 -5.61 1.59 4.13
C VAL A 105 -6.13 1.96 5.52
N THR A 106 -5.27 2.52 6.37
CA THR A 106 -5.67 2.93 7.73
C THR A 106 -5.62 4.44 7.85
N ASP A 107 -6.73 5.07 8.24
CA ASP A 107 -6.71 6.47 8.68
C ASP A 107 -6.11 6.56 10.09
N ASN A 108 -4.87 7.03 10.19
CA ASN A 108 -4.21 7.31 11.47
C ASN A 108 -4.33 8.78 11.90
N ARG A 109 -5.03 9.62 11.14
CA ARG A 109 -5.18 11.06 11.40
C ARG A 109 -6.48 11.39 12.13
N GLY A 110 -7.38 10.42 12.23
CA GLY A 110 -8.75 10.64 12.70
C GLY A 110 -9.53 11.57 11.76
N ALA A 111 -9.02 11.79 10.55
CA ALA A 111 -9.63 12.71 9.60
C ALA A 111 -11.03 12.24 9.21
N PHE A 112 -11.32 10.94 9.34
CA PHE A 112 -12.55 10.31 8.88
C PHE A 112 -13.55 10.03 10.00
N ALA A 113 -13.22 10.35 11.24
CA ALA A 113 -14.18 10.27 12.34
C ALA A 113 -15.36 11.24 12.08
N ASN A 114 -16.59 10.74 12.18
CA ASN A 114 -17.83 11.51 12.05
C ASN A 114 -18.10 12.14 10.67
N LYS A 115 -17.47 11.65 9.59
CA LYS A 115 -17.84 12.08 8.23
C LYS A 115 -19.11 11.36 7.76
N SER A 116 -19.89 12.05 6.93
CA SER A 116 -20.98 11.40 6.19
C SER A 116 -20.42 10.33 5.23
N GLU A 117 -21.23 9.31 4.97
CA GLU A 117 -20.92 8.20 4.07
C GLU A 117 -20.41 8.66 2.69
N ALA A 118 -21.11 9.64 2.07
CA ALA A 118 -20.71 10.17 0.77
C ALA A 118 -19.29 10.76 0.78
N VAL A 119 -18.96 11.52 1.82
CA VAL A 119 -17.65 12.16 1.96
C VAL A 119 -16.54 11.12 2.25
N LEU A 120 -16.87 10.08 3.02
CA LEU A 120 -15.97 8.95 3.27
C LEU A 120 -15.65 8.19 1.98
N LEU A 121 -16.67 7.88 1.17
CA LEU A 121 -16.52 7.18 -0.11
C LEU A 121 -15.69 7.99 -1.11
N GLU A 122 -15.95 9.30 -1.27
CA GLU A 122 -15.18 10.17 -2.17
C GLU A 122 -13.69 10.22 -1.80
N GLN A 123 -13.39 10.31 -0.51
CA GLN A 123 -12.01 10.33 -0.04
C GLN A 123 -11.33 8.97 -0.21
N PHE A 124 -12.03 7.87 0.09
CA PHE A 124 -11.47 6.54 -0.15
C PHE A 124 -11.19 6.30 -1.63
N LYS A 125 -12.10 6.68 -2.54
CA LYS A 125 -11.88 6.67 -3.99
C LYS A 125 -10.61 7.42 -4.38
N LYS A 126 -10.44 8.64 -3.86
CA LYS A 126 -9.26 9.46 -4.13
C LYS A 126 -7.96 8.80 -3.64
N GLU A 127 -7.95 8.28 -2.42
CA GLU A 127 -6.76 7.63 -1.85
C GLU A 127 -6.43 6.32 -2.56
N LEU A 128 -7.44 5.49 -2.87
CA LEU A 128 -7.25 4.26 -3.61
C LEU A 128 -6.65 4.53 -5.00
N ASN A 129 -7.17 5.53 -5.72
CA ASN A 129 -6.60 5.95 -7.00
C ASN A 129 -5.12 6.37 -6.88
N ASN A 130 -4.77 7.15 -5.85
CA ASN A 130 -3.38 7.56 -5.63
C ASN A 130 -2.44 6.37 -5.40
N ILE A 131 -2.89 5.36 -4.63
CA ILE A 131 -2.15 4.12 -4.40
C ILE A 131 -2.03 3.33 -5.71
N TYR A 132 -3.14 3.24 -6.46
CA TYR A 132 -3.23 2.48 -7.69
C TYR A 132 -2.26 2.96 -8.78
N VAL A 133 -1.96 4.26 -8.88
CA VAL A 133 -0.92 4.77 -9.81
C VAL A 133 0.45 4.12 -9.54
N GLY A 134 0.73 3.68 -8.32
CA GLY A 134 1.95 2.93 -7.98
C GLY A 134 1.89 1.43 -8.34
N LEU A 135 0.69 0.88 -8.49
CA LEU A 135 0.43 -0.54 -8.76
C LEU A 135 0.14 -0.84 -10.23
N PHE A 136 -0.15 0.17 -11.05
CA PHE A 136 -0.57 0.02 -12.44
C PHE A 136 0.32 -0.92 -13.29
N SER A 137 1.64 -0.94 -13.04
CA SER A 137 2.56 -1.81 -13.79
C SER A 137 2.45 -3.30 -13.44
N ILE A 138 1.82 -3.65 -12.31
CA ILE A 138 1.64 -5.04 -11.85
C ILE A 138 0.17 -5.46 -11.77
N ALA A 139 -0.74 -4.51 -11.65
CA ALA A 139 -2.19 -4.69 -11.64
C ALA A 139 -2.81 -3.69 -12.63
N PRO A 140 -2.80 -4.00 -13.94
CA PRO A 140 -3.22 -3.07 -14.98
C PRO A 140 -4.73 -2.78 -14.97
N ASP A 141 -5.54 -3.60 -14.30
CA ASP A 141 -6.98 -3.39 -14.16
C ASP A 141 -7.37 -3.35 -12.68
N MET A 142 -7.70 -2.15 -12.18
CA MET A 142 -8.06 -1.96 -10.78
C MET A 142 -9.29 -2.81 -10.41
N ASP A 143 -10.26 -2.95 -11.31
CA ASP A 143 -11.56 -3.54 -10.99
C ASP A 143 -11.43 -5.06 -10.84
N THR A 144 -10.52 -5.70 -11.58
CA THR A 144 -10.29 -7.15 -11.50
C THR A 144 -9.14 -7.55 -10.59
N ASP A 145 -8.12 -6.71 -10.45
CA ASP A 145 -6.85 -7.09 -9.82
C ASP A 145 -6.75 -6.63 -8.37
N ILE A 146 -7.60 -5.68 -7.94
CA ILE A 146 -7.52 -5.06 -6.61
C ILE A 146 -8.74 -5.39 -5.77
N VAL A 147 -8.48 -5.68 -4.49
CA VAL A 147 -9.47 -5.59 -3.42
C VAL A 147 -8.92 -4.65 -2.36
N ALA A 148 -9.75 -3.78 -1.80
CA ALA A 148 -9.25 -2.84 -0.82
C ALA A 148 -10.20 -2.70 0.38
N LYS A 149 -9.63 -2.40 1.53
CA LYS A 149 -10.36 -2.05 2.74
C LYS A 149 -9.81 -0.77 3.34
N PHE A 150 -10.72 0.08 3.77
CA PHE A 150 -10.43 1.29 4.51
C PHE A 150 -10.79 1.10 5.98
N PHE A 151 -9.87 1.44 6.87
CA PHE A 151 -10.02 1.30 8.31
C PHE A 151 -9.89 2.65 9.01
N ASN A 152 -10.61 2.83 10.12
CA ASN A 152 -10.38 3.94 11.04
C ASN A 152 -9.14 3.69 11.94
N MET A 153 -8.86 4.62 12.86
CA MET A 153 -7.75 4.50 13.81
C MET A 153 -7.86 3.31 14.76
N GLU A 154 -9.08 2.85 15.03
CA GLU A 154 -9.39 1.69 15.88
C GLU A 154 -9.34 0.37 15.11
N ASN A 155 -8.91 0.42 13.84
CA ASN A 155 -8.84 -0.73 12.94
C ASN A 155 -10.22 -1.35 12.66
N VAL A 156 -11.29 -0.56 12.77
CA VAL A 156 -12.64 -0.93 12.35
C VAL A 156 -12.77 -0.65 10.85
N PRO A 157 -13.18 -1.63 10.03
CA PRO A 157 -13.40 -1.41 8.61
C PRO A 157 -14.60 -0.47 8.39
N LEU A 158 -14.45 0.47 7.46
CA LEU A 158 -15.47 1.47 7.14
C LEU A 158 -16.01 1.32 5.72
N VAL A 159 -15.14 0.94 4.78
CA VAL A 159 -15.45 0.81 3.36
C VAL A 159 -14.60 -0.31 2.77
N TYR A 160 -15.12 -0.99 1.75
CA TYR A 160 -14.31 -1.85 0.90
C TYR A 160 -14.57 -1.61 -0.58
N PHE A 161 -13.59 -1.96 -1.41
CA PHE A 161 -13.65 -1.92 -2.86
C PHE A 161 -13.51 -3.33 -3.43
N TYR A 162 -14.38 -3.68 -4.37
CA TYR A 162 -14.40 -4.96 -5.06
C TYR A 162 -15.11 -4.83 -6.40
N GLN A 163 -14.52 -5.36 -7.48
CA GLN A 163 -15.14 -5.39 -8.82
C GLN A 163 -15.58 -4.01 -9.35
N GLY A 164 -14.76 -2.98 -9.14
CA GLY A 164 -15.05 -1.61 -9.59
C GLY A 164 -16.01 -0.83 -8.70
N GLU A 165 -16.59 -1.47 -7.70
CA GLU A 165 -17.61 -0.90 -6.83
C GLU A 165 -17.09 -0.64 -5.41
N TYR A 166 -17.74 0.32 -4.75
CA TYR A 166 -17.41 0.76 -3.40
C TYR A 166 -18.58 0.50 -2.48
N TYR A 167 -18.30 -0.15 -1.37
CA TYR A 167 -19.32 -0.63 -0.43
C TYR A 167 -18.99 -0.10 0.96
N LEU A 168 -20.00 0.50 1.60
CA LEU A 168 -19.91 0.80 3.03
C LEU A 168 -19.82 -0.52 3.79
N TRP A 169 -19.09 -0.49 4.90
CA TRP A 169 -19.08 -1.60 5.83
C TRP A 169 -20.34 -1.52 6.68
N GLU A 170 -21.31 -2.38 6.40
CA GLU A 170 -22.50 -2.56 7.24
C GLU A 170 -22.15 -3.51 8.40
N ASP A 171 -22.57 -3.16 9.62
CA ASP A 171 -22.36 -3.95 10.83
C ASP A 171 -23.15 -5.27 10.83
#